data_AF-A0A4V1UP04-F1
#
_entry.id   AF-A0A4V1UP04-F1
#
_cell.length_a   1.000
_cell.length_b   1.000
_cell.length_c   1.000
_cell.angle_alpha   90.00
_cell.angle_beta   90.00
_cell.angle_gamma   90.00
#
_symmetry.space_group_name_H-M   'P 1'
#
loop_
_entity.id
_entity.type
_entity.pdbx_description
1 polymer ?
#
loop_
_entity_poly.entity_id
_entity_poly.type
_entity_poly.pdbx_seq_one_letter_code
_entity_poly.pdbx_strand_id
1 'polypeptide(L)' 'DDSWEVVKEAENEFRVKGKRMERMVAMTDLENRDAVRYLYRRLNRIGVIDELRKQGVEEGDDVTIGEFEFAYTDLQ' A
#
# COMPACT_ATOMS: atom_id res chain seq x y z
N ASP A 1 -9.43 5.80 14.80
CA ASP A 1 -9.87 4.65 14.00
C ASP A 1 -8.66 4.15 13.25
N ASP A 2 -8.14 3.02 13.72
CA ASP A 2 -6.91 2.40 13.20
C ASP A 2 -7.23 1.21 12.29
N SER A 3 -8.52 0.99 12.00
CA SER A 3 -8.98 -0.01 11.06
C SER A 3 -8.54 0.33 9.64
N TRP A 4 -8.22 -0.71 8.89
CA TRP A 4 -7.89 -0.65 7.48
C TRP A 4 -8.31 -1.97 6.82
N GLU A 5 -8.51 -1.94 5.52
CA GLU A 5 -8.85 -3.11 4.71
C GLU A 5 -8.22 -3.01 3.31
N VAL A 6 -8.05 -4.15 2.65
CA VAL A 6 -7.64 -4.24 1.24
C VAL A 6 -8.83 -4.73 0.43
N VAL A 7 -9.18 -3.98 -0.61
CA VAL A 7 -10.25 -4.30 -1.55
C VAL A 7 -9.63 -4.52 -2.92
N LYS A 8 -9.94 -5.65 -3.57
CA LYS A 8 -9.60 -5.87 -4.98
C LYS A 8 -10.63 -5.14 -5.84
N GLU A 9 -10.23 -4.10 -6.57
CA GLU A 9 -11.12 -3.28 -7.41
C GLU A 9 -11.24 -3.87 -8.83
N ALA A 10 -10.16 -4.44 -9.36
CA ALA A 10 -10.12 -5.17 -10.63
C ALA A 10 -9.09 -6.32 -10.57
N GLU A 11 -8.83 -6.99 -11.71
CA GLU A 11 -7.92 -8.15 -11.78
C GLU A 11 -6.52 -7.84 -11.23
N ASN A 12 -6.00 -6.65 -11.55
CA ASN A 12 -4.65 -6.17 -11.19
C ASN A 12 -4.70 -4.83 -10.43
N GLU A 13 -5.87 -4.46 -9.89
CA GLU A 13 -6.06 -3.19 -9.17
C GLU A 13 -6.53 -3.47 -7.73
N PHE A 14 -5.80 -2.93 -6.76
CA PHE A 14 -6.07 -3.11 -5.34
C PHE A 14 -6.15 -1.76 -4.64
N ARG A 15 -7.05 -1.62 -3.68
CA ARG A 15 -7.20 -0.41 -2.87
C ARG A 15 -7.09 -0.71 -1.39
N VAL A 16 -6.19 -0.01 -0.71
CA VAL A 16 -6.10 0.01 0.75
C VAL A 16 -6.93 1.16 1.27
N LYS A 17 -7.96 0.84 2.05
CA LYS A 17 -8.83 1.83 2.71
C LYS A 17 -8.45 1.96 4.18
N GLY A 18 -8.49 3.18 4.71
CA GLY A 18 -8.30 3.42 6.14
C GLY A 18 -7.65 4.77 6.41
N LYS A 19 -8.30 5.58 7.27
CA LYS A 19 -7.87 6.96 7.58
C LYS A 19 -6.41 7.06 8.05
N ARG A 20 -5.91 6.03 8.76
CA ARG A 20 -4.52 5.99 9.21
C ARG A 20 -3.54 5.72 8.07
N MET A 21 -3.90 4.88 7.11
CA MET A 21 -3.06 4.57 5.95
C MET A 21 -3.00 5.76 4.99
N GLU A 22 -4.17 6.33 4.68
CA GLU A 22 -4.29 7.51 3.82
C GLU A 22 -3.44 8.68 4.36
N ARG A 23 -3.53 8.99 5.66
CA ARG A 23 -2.68 10.02 6.27
C ARG A 23 -1.20 9.68 6.22
N MET A 24 -0.84 8.41 6.41
CA MET A 24 0.55 7.99 6.42
C MET A 24 1.21 8.22 5.06
N VAL A 25 0.51 7.84 3.99
CA VAL A 25 0.99 8.05 2.62
C VAL A 25 1.01 9.55 2.31
N ALA A 26 -0.05 10.29 2.65
CA ALA A 26 -0.11 11.75 2.42
C ALA A 26 0.95 12.57 3.17
N MET A 27 1.47 12.07 4.29
CA MET A 27 2.57 12.70 5.03
C MET A 27 3.97 12.24 4.57
N THR A 28 4.04 11.27 3.64
CA THR A 28 5.31 10.75 3.14
C THR A 28 5.73 11.54 1.91
N ASP A 29 6.98 11.97 1.87
CA ASP A 29 7.61 12.48 0.66
C ASP A 29 7.87 11.31 -0.31
N LEU A 30 6.97 11.13 -1.28
CA LEU A 30 7.03 10.01 -2.24
C LEU A 30 8.07 10.21 -3.35
N GLU A 31 8.64 11.42 -3.48
CA GLU A 31 9.75 11.67 -4.41
C GLU A 31 11.08 11.22 -3.79
N ASN A 32 11.13 11.10 -2.46
CA ASN A 32 12.29 10.62 -1.73
C ASN A 32 12.28 9.08 -1.59
N ARG A 33 13.22 8.42 -2.29
CA ARG A 33 13.37 6.96 -2.29
C ARG A 33 13.53 6.35 -0.89
N ASP A 34 14.18 7.03 0.05
CA ASP A 34 14.35 6.52 1.42
C ASP A 34 13.05 6.63 2.22
N ALA A 35 12.27 7.71 2.01
CA ALA A 35 10.96 7.88 2.62
C ALA A 35 9.96 6.85 2.09
N VAL A 36 9.94 6.60 0.77
CA VAL A 36 9.15 5.51 0.14
C VAL A 36 9.54 4.16 0.73
N ARG A 37 10.83 3.87 0.85
CA ARG A 37 11.30 2.60 1.44
C ARG A 37 10.88 2.48 2.91
N TYR A 38 10.87 3.58 3.66
CA TYR A 38 10.39 3.58 5.05
C TYR A 38 8.88 3.33 5.13
N LEU A 39 8.10 3.98 4.26
CA LEU A 39 6.66 3.77 4.15
C LEU A 39 6.34 2.30 3.85
N TYR A 40 7.00 1.71 2.85
CA TYR A 40 6.81 0.30 2.49
C TYR A 40 7.08 -0.62 3.69
N ARG A 41 8.21 -0.45 4.40
CA ARG A 41 8.51 -1.24 5.61
C ARG A 41 7.45 -1.08 6.69
N ARG A 42 6.88 0.13 6.82
CA ARG A 42 5.84 0.42 7.80
C ARG A 42 4.51 -0.24 7.44
N LEU A 43 4.11 -0.19 6.17
CA LEU A 43 2.95 -0.91 5.64
C LEU A 43 3.10 -2.43 5.83
N ASN A 44 4.30 -2.96 5.56
CA ASN A 44 4.62 -4.37 5.79
C ASN A 44 4.48 -4.75 7.27
N ARG A 45 5.05 -3.95 8.18
CA ARG A 45 4.94 -4.20 9.63
C ARG A 45 3.48 -4.16 10.14
N ILE A 46 2.63 -3.35 9.52
CA ILE A 46 1.22 -3.26 9.86
C ILE A 46 0.43 -4.47 9.33
N GLY A 47 0.96 -5.18 8.33
CA GLY A 47 0.33 -6.34 7.68
C GLY A 47 -0.40 -6.00 6.38
N VAL A 48 -0.32 -4.75 5.88
CA VAL A 48 -0.98 -4.33 4.64
C VAL A 48 -0.43 -5.11 3.44
N ILE A 49 0.90 -5.26 3.38
CA ILE A 49 1.57 -6.02 2.32
C ILE A 49 1.18 -7.49 2.36
N ASP A 50 1.12 -8.09 3.55
CA ASP A 50 0.69 -9.48 3.70
C ASP A 50 -0.78 -9.67 3.27
N GLU A 51 -1.64 -8.70 3.53
CA GLU A 51 -3.04 -8.75 3.11
C GLU A 51 -3.19 -8.61 1.60
N LEU A 52 -2.42 -7.72 0.96
CA LEU A 52 -2.34 -7.62 -0.50
C LEU A 52 -1.91 -8.96 -1.12
N ARG A 53 -0.89 -9.62 -0.55
CA ARG A 53 -0.45 -10.96 -0.98
C ARG A 53 -1.55 -12.01 -0.85
N LYS A 54 -2.32 -11.99 0.24
CA LYS A 54 -3.47 -12.92 0.41
C LYS A 54 -4.58 -12.68 -0.61
N GLN A 55 -4.76 -11.43 -1.05
CA GLN A 55 -5.70 -11.06 -2.10
C GLN A 55 -5.18 -11.40 -3.51
N GLY A 56 -3.94 -11.88 -3.61
CA GLY A 56 -3.31 -12.29 -4.86
C GLY A 56 -2.74 -11.14 -5.66
N VAL A 57 -2.19 -10.11 -5.00
CA VAL A 57 -1.38 -9.09 -5.69
C VAL A 57 -0.13 -9.74 -6.29
N GLU A 58 0.22 -9.35 -7.50
CA GLU A 58 1.42 -9.76 -8.22
C GLU A 58 2.35 -8.57 -8.49
N GLU A 59 3.59 -8.86 -8.89
CA GLU A 59 4.58 -7.83 -9.25
C GLU A 59 4.06 -6.98 -10.41
N GLY A 60 4.00 -5.67 -10.22
CA GLY A 60 3.52 -4.72 -11.22
C GLY A 60 2.03 -4.39 -11.13
N ASP A 61 1.26 -5.02 -10.25
CA ASP A 61 -0.15 -4.67 -10.02
C ASP A 61 -0.30 -3.29 -9.38
N ASP A 62 -1.39 -2.60 -9.68
CA ASP A 62 -1.65 -1.24 -9.19
C ASP A 62 -2.27 -1.28 -7.79
N VAL A 63 -1.63 -0.58 -6.85
CA VAL A 63 -2.10 -0.44 -5.47
C VAL A 63 -2.37 1.03 -5.15
N THR A 64 -3.62 1.33 -4.80
CA THR A 64 -4.08 2.66 -4.42
C THR A 64 -4.27 2.79 -2.90
N ILE A 65 -3.71 3.83 -2.31
CA ILE A 65 -3.92 4.22 -0.90
C ILE A 65 -4.27 5.71 -0.83
N GLY A 66 -5.54 6.02 -0.54
CA GLY A 66 -6.04 7.39 -0.59
C GLY A 66 -6.04 7.93 -2.01
N GLU A 67 -5.25 9.00 -2.24
CA GLU A 67 -5.06 9.65 -3.55
C GLU A 67 -3.79 9.20 -4.28
N PHE A 68 -3.03 8.28 -3.69
CA PHE A 68 -1.76 7.81 -4.24
C PHE A 68 -1.89 6.40 -4.79
N GLU A 69 -1.35 6.19 -5.98
CA GLU A 69 -1.30 4.92 -6.69
C GLU A 69 0.15 4.57 -6.98
N PHE A 70 0.52 3.30 -6.81
CA PHE A 70 1.85 2.79 -7.11
C PHE A 70 1.79 1.34 -7.57
N ALA A 71 2.72 0.95 -8.42
CA ALA A 71 2.91 -0.44 -8.79
C ALA A 71 3.50 -1.22 -7.60
N TYR A 72 2.90 -2.37 -7.29
CA TYR A 72 3.38 -3.28 -6.28
C TYR A 72 4.73 -3.87 -6.68
N THR A 73 5.68 -3.84 -5.76
CA THR A 73 6.96 -4.53 -5.88
C THR A 73 7.18 -5.41 -4.67
N ASP A 74 7.52 -6.68 -4.92
CA ASP A 74 7.94 -7.62 -3.90
C ASP A 74 9.40 -7.35 -3.52
N LEU A 75 9.59 -6.37 -2.64
CA LEU A 75 10.90 -6.07 -2.04
C LEU A 75 11.20 -7.12 -0.95
N GLN A 76 11.77 -8.26 -1.35
CA GLN A 76 12.35 -9.28 -0.45
C GLN A 76 13.52 -8.72 0.37
#